data_AF-A0A2T2RD13-F1
#
_entry.id   AF-A0A2T2RD13-F1
#
_cell.length_a   1.000
_cell.length_b   1.000
_cell.length_c   1.000
_cell.angle_alpha   90.00
_cell.angle_beta   90.00
_cell.angle_gamma   90.00
#
_symmetry.space_group_name_H-M   'P 1'
#
loop_
_entity.id
_entity.type
_entity.pdbx_description
1 polymer ?
#
loop_
_entity_poly.entity_id
_entity_poly.type
_entity_poly.pdbx_seq_one_letter_code
_entity_poly.pdbx_strand_id
1 'polypeptide(L)'
;MPGPHDEQTFESAVVHEMTTRSGWQERSAGDYDRQLRLVPPDLEAFLTATQPDAVDKLVERLGDSWLRKTCEVLAKSLKRPGDTLKLLRRGKNVHGVPLRLAFFKPTHGLNPDVVARYEANVLTVIRQVPYSPDHGRTVDLGLFVNGVPVADAELKNGTDQQVPDAVDQYMRDRDPRDAFLSRRSVVHFAADPHLVMMTTQLAGGDTVFLPFNRGSDTSTEAGAGNWQPDDALHP
;
A
#
# COMPACT_ATOMS: atom_id res chain seq x y z
N MET A 1 -15.89 -17.00 20.98
CA MET A 1 -14.69 -17.38 20.21
C MET A 1 -15.07 -17.22 18.75
N PRO A 2 -14.42 -16.34 17.97
CA PRO A 2 -14.63 -16.33 16.53
C PRO A 2 -14.12 -17.66 15.97
N GLY A 3 -14.91 -18.31 15.12
CA GLY A 3 -14.59 -19.63 14.57
C GLY A 3 -13.45 -19.57 13.54
N PRO A 4 -12.85 -20.72 13.18
CA PRO A 4 -11.75 -20.83 12.20
C PRO A 4 -12.09 -20.43 10.75
N HIS A 5 -13.24 -19.80 10.52
CA HIS A 5 -13.76 -19.37 9.22
C HIS A 5 -14.10 -17.87 9.18
N ASP A 6 -13.59 -17.07 10.12
CA ASP A 6 -13.81 -15.61 10.13
C ASP A 6 -12.82 -14.87 9.21
N GLU A 7 -13.28 -13.84 8.50
CA GLU A 7 -12.49 -12.95 7.61
C GLU A 7 -11.25 -12.40 8.35
N GLN A 8 -11.41 -12.09 9.64
CA GLN A 8 -10.32 -11.65 10.51
C GLN A 8 -9.20 -12.68 10.66
N THR A 9 -9.52 -13.98 10.61
CA THR A 9 -8.52 -15.06 10.69
C THR A 9 -7.71 -15.11 9.40
N PHE A 10 -8.37 -14.93 8.26
CA PHE A 10 -7.69 -14.86 6.96
C PHE A 10 -6.79 -13.62 6.87
N GLU A 11 -7.29 -12.44 7.25
CA GLU A 11 -6.46 -11.23 7.36
C GLU A 11 -5.22 -11.47 8.24
N SER A 12 -5.41 -12.09 9.41
CA SER A 12 -4.32 -12.36 10.35
C SER A 12 -3.28 -13.30 9.74
N ALA A 13 -3.72 -14.31 8.99
CA ALA A 13 -2.83 -15.23 8.30
C ALA A 13 -2.03 -14.54 7.18
N VAL A 14 -2.68 -13.67 6.39
CA VAL A 14 -2.02 -12.89 5.34
C VAL A 14 -0.95 -11.98 5.95
N VAL A 15 -1.30 -11.21 6.99
CA VAL A 15 -0.36 -10.29 7.66
C VAL A 15 0.78 -11.07 8.34
N HIS A 16 0.51 -12.23 8.93
CA HIS A 16 1.54 -13.09 9.49
C HIS A 16 2.57 -13.54 8.43
N GLU A 17 2.12 -13.97 7.26
CA GLU A 17 3.02 -14.35 6.16
C GLU A 17 3.85 -13.15 5.65
N MET A 18 3.21 -11.98 5.52
CA MET A 18 3.88 -10.75 5.09
C MET A 18 5.01 -10.36 6.07
N THR A 19 4.74 -10.45 7.37
CA THR A 19 5.66 -10.00 8.42
C THR A 19 6.77 -11.00 8.73
N THR A 20 6.51 -12.30 8.58
CA THR A 20 7.51 -13.34 8.88
C THR A 20 8.39 -13.73 7.69
N ARG A 21 7.88 -13.59 6.45
CA ARG A 21 8.57 -14.12 5.26
C ARG A 21 8.83 -13.10 4.16
N SER A 22 8.18 -11.94 4.17
CA SER A 22 8.23 -10.98 3.05
C SER A 22 8.83 -9.63 3.40
N GLY A 23 9.38 -9.45 4.61
CA GLY A 23 10.07 -8.23 5.03
C GLY A 23 9.14 -7.03 5.30
N TRP A 24 7.84 -7.27 5.47
CA TRP A 24 6.90 -6.25 5.91
C TRP A 24 6.89 -6.16 7.44
N GLN A 25 6.43 -5.04 7.96
CA GLN A 25 6.09 -4.89 9.37
C GLN A 25 4.61 -4.53 9.52
N GLU A 26 3.99 -4.98 10.59
CA GLU A 26 2.63 -4.59 10.93
C GLU A 26 2.65 -3.34 11.82
N ARG A 27 1.75 -2.39 11.56
CA ARG A 27 1.47 -1.27 12.45
C ARG A 27 0.02 -1.23 12.89
N SER A 28 -0.20 -0.59 14.03
CA SER A 28 -1.55 -0.28 14.51
C SER A 28 -2.17 0.83 13.67
N ALA A 29 -3.49 0.78 13.51
CA ALA A 29 -4.26 1.86 12.89
C ALA A 29 -4.08 3.22 13.61
N GLY A 30 -3.62 3.23 14.87
CA GLY A 30 -3.29 4.45 15.61
C GLY A 30 -2.04 5.19 15.10
N ASP A 31 -1.13 4.50 14.41
CA ASP A 31 0.06 5.11 13.79
C ASP A 31 -0.26 5.80 12.46
N TYR A 32 -1.45 5.52 11.91
CA TYR A 32 -1.92 6.08 10.64
C TYR A 32 -2.64 7.41 10.86
N ASP A 33 -2.14 8.46 10.24
CA ASP A 33 -2.82 9.75 10.22
C ASP A 33 -3.93 9.71 9.16
N ARG A 34 -5.16 9.53 9.61
CA ARG A 34 -6.37 9.46 8.76
C ARG A 34 -6.63 10.74 7.95
N GLN A 35 -6.25 11.91 8.46
CA GLN A 35 -6.42 13.18 7.74
C GLN A 35 -5.43 13.28 6.58
N LEU A 36 -4.16 12.97 6.87
CA LEU A 36 -3.09 13.02 5.89
C LEU A 36 -3.02 11.81 5.00
N ARG A 37 -3.62 10.68 5.40
CA ARG A 37 -3.52 9.36 4.77
C ARG A 37 -2.07 8.93 4.57
N LEU A 38 -1.29 9.03 5.66
CA LEU A 38 0.13 8.69 5.73
C LEU A 38 0.40 7.98 7.06
N VAL A 39 1.57 7.35 7.19
CA VAL A 39 2.08 6.81 8.45
C VAL A 39 3.30 7.63 8.88
N PRO A 40 3.11 8.72 9.65
CA PRO A 40 4.21 9.61 10.03
C PRO A 40 5.39 8.92 10.72
N PRO A 41 5.19 7.94 11.64
CA PRO A 41 6.32 7.25 12.27
C PRO A 41 7.25 6.54 11.28
N ASP A 42 6.70 5.94 10.22
CA ASP A 42 7.51 5.29 9.18
C ASP A 42 8.29 6.29 8.35
N LEU A 43 7.67 7.43 8.03
CA LEU A 43 8.35 8.51 7.31
C LEU A 43 9.51 9.06 8.14
N GLU A 44 9.30 9.29 9.44
CA GLU A 44 10.33 9.77 10.36
C GLU A 44 11.49 8.78 10.46
N ALA A 45 11.19 7.50 10.71
CA ALA A 45 12.19 6.45 10.82
C ALA A 45 13.03 6.35 9.54
N PHE A 46 12.38 6.32 8.37
CA PHE A 46 13.05 6.26 7.08
C PHE A 46 13.94 7.49 6.81
N LEU A 47 13.42 8.69 7.01
CA LEU A 47 14.18 9.92 6.74
C LEU A 47 15.37 10.05 7.70
N THR A 48 15.20 9.72 8.97
CA THR A 48 16.27 9.77 9.98
C THR A 48 17.37 8.76 9.65
N ALA A 49 17.00 7.54 9.25
CA ALA A 49 17.95 6.49 8.91
C ALA A 49 18.74 6.77 7.62
N THR A 50 18.10 7.41 6.63
CA THR A 50 18.70 7.54 5.28
C THR A 50 19.25 8.92 4.94
N GLN A 51 18.73 9.97 5.58
CA GLN A 51 18.96 11.37 5.23
C GLN A 51 19.04 12.27 6.50
N PRO A 52 19.89 11.95 7.49
CA PRO A 52 19.96 12.70 8.76
C PRO A 52 20.22 14.20 8.58
N ASP A 53 21.17 14.59 7.71
CA ASP A 53 21.46 16.00 7.43
C ASP A 53 20.25 16.79 6.89
N ALA A 54 19.33 16.11 6.19
CA ALA A 54 18.11 16.72 5.67
C ALA A 54 17.08 16.89 6.79
N VAL A 55 17.00 15.93 7.72
CA VAL A 55 16.17 16.02 8.92
C VAL A 55 16.66 17.16 9.80
N ASP A 56 17.95 17.28 10.07
CA ASP A 56 18.52 18.37 10.87
C ASP A 56 18.14 19.75 10.31
N LYS A 57 18.27 19.93 8.99
CA LYS A 57 17.86 21.18 8.30
C LYS A 57 16.36 21.46 8.42
N LEU A 58 15.52 20.43 8.42
CA LEU A 58 14.08 20.59 8.60
C LEU A 58 13.75 20.94 10.05
N VAL A 59 14.42 20.32 11.02
CA VAL A 59 14.30 20.62 12.45
C VAL A 59 14.74 22.06 12.73
N GLU A 60 15.87 22.51 12.19
CA GLU A 60 16.33 23.91 12.31
C GLU A 60 15.29 24.92 11.79
N ARG A 61 14.61 24.59 10.68
CA ARG A 61 13.65 25.49 10.01
C ARG A 61 12.26 25.46 10.63
N LEU A 62 11.83 24.31 11.14
CA LEU A 62 10.43 24.01 11.46
C LEU A 62 10.23 23.65 12.94
N GLY A 63 11.30 23.44 13.70
CA GLY A 63 11.28 22.95 15.08
C GLY A 63 10.60 21.60 15.21
N ASP A 64 9.96 21.37 16.35
CA ASP A 64 9.24 20.13 16.69
C ASP A 64 8.12 19.77 15.69
N SER A 65 7.66 20.75 14.90
CA SER A 65 6.62 20.55 13.89
C SER A 65 7.13 20.01 12.55
N TRP A 66 8.44 19.75 12.40
CA TRP A 66 9.06 19.38 11.12
C TRP A 66 8.38 18.18 10.46
N LEU A 67 8.09 17.10 11.22
CA LEU A 67 7.49 15.88 10.70
C LEU A 67 6.07 16.15 10.22
N ARG A 68 5.26 16.81 11.05
CA ARG A 68 3.86 17.16 10.71
C ARG A 68 3.81 18.01 9.45
N LYS A 69 4.62 19.08 9.36
CA LYS A 69 4.67 19.96 8.17
C LYS A 69 5.19 19.24 6.93
N THR A 70 6.16 18.34 7.09
CA THR A 70 6.64 17.47 6.01
C THR A 70 5.49 16.62 5.47
N CYS A 71 4.76 15.93 6.36
CA CYS A 71 3.60 15.13 5.98
C CYS A 71 2.51 15.96 5.27
N GLU A 72 2.25 17.19 5.71
CA GLU A 72 1.31 18.09 5.02
C GLU A 72 1.75 18.43 3.61
N VAL A 73 3.03 18.73 3.40
CA VAL A 73 3.57 19.03 2.07
C VAL A 73 3.47 17.81 1.16
N LEU A 74 3.76 16.61 1.68
CA LEU A 74 3.61 15.35 0.94
C LEU A 74 2.14 15.10 0.58
N ALA A 75 1.23 15.13 1.56
CA ALA A 75 -0.20 14.93 1.36
C ALA A 75 -0.80 15.93 0.36
N LYS A 76 -0.42 17.21 0.45
CA LYS A 76 -0.84 18.26 -0.50
C LYS A 76 -0.30 18.02 -1.91
N SER A 77 0.75 17.23 -2.08
CA SER A 77 1.32 16.92 -3.40
C SER A 77 0.66 15.73 -4.11
N LEU A 78 -0.06 14.88 -3.37
CA LEU A 78 -0.74 13.70 -3.88
C LEU A 78 -2.15 14.05 -4.36
N LYS A 79 -2.24 14.78 -5.48
CA LYS A 79 -3.51 15.34 -5.98
C LYS A 79 -4.11 14.55 -7.13
N ARG A 80 -3.33 13.76 -7.86
CA ARG A 80 -3.77 13.06 -9.06
C ARG A 80 -3.28 11.61 -9.08
N PRO A 81 -3.97 10.70 -9.80
CA PRO A 81 -3.46 9.36 -10.07
C PRO A 81 -2.01 9.40 -10.57
N GLY A 82 -1.19 8.50 -10.03
CA GLY A 82 0.24 8.40 -10.35
C GLY A 82 1.16 9.38 -9.62
N ASP A 83 0.65 10.35 -8.85
CA ASP A 83 1.50 11.25 -8.06
C ASP A 83 2.24 10.52 -6.94
N THR A 84 1.68 9.45 -6.38
CA THR A 84 2.38 8.54 -5.45
C THR A 84 3.66 7.97 -6.07
N LEU A 85 3.56 7.38 -7.27
CA LEU A 85 4.73 6.83 -7.96
C LEU A 85 5.75 7.92 -8.31
N LYS A 86 5.30 9.12 -8.71
CA LYS A 86 6.20 10.25 -8.97
C LYS A 86 6.91 10.69 -7.69
N LEU A 87 6.20 10.74 -6.57
CA LEU A 87 6.74 11.11 -5.26
C LEU A 87 7.83 10.12 -4.83
N LEU A 88 7.55 8.82 -4.89
CA LEU A 88 8.52 7.78 -4.53
C LEU A 88 9.75 7.80 -5.46
N ARG A 89 9.55 7.99 -6.77
CA ARG A 89 10.67 7.99 -7.75
C ARG A 89 11.52 9.25 -7.72
N ARG A 90 10.91 10.42 -7.53
CA ARG A 90 11.59 11.72 -7.70
C ARG A 90 11.88 12.43 -6.39
N GLY A 91 11.20 12.05 -5.31
CA GLY A 91 11.26 12.77 -4.06
C GLY A 91 10.43 14.05 -4.05
N LYS A 92 10.61 14.87 -3.02
CA LYS A 92 9.92 16.16 -2.86
C LYS A 92 10.83 17.19 -2.20
N ASN A 93 10.74 18.44 -2.63
CA ASN A 93 11.30 19.55 -1.88
C ASN A 93 10.31 20.00 -0.80
N VAL A 94 10.75 20.00 0.45
CA VAL A 94 9.98 20.40 1.62
C VAL A 94 10.70 21.57 2.27
N HIS A 95 10.08 22.74 2.26
CA HIS A 95 10.65 23.97 2.84
C HIS A 95 12.10 24.25 2.40
N GLY A 96 12.44 24.00 1.12
CA GLY A 96 13.77 24.21 0.57
C GLY A 96 14.75 23.04 0.79
N VAL A 97 14.33 21.93 1.39
CA VAL A 97 15.14 20.72 1.60
C VAL A 97 14.66 19.62 0.65
N PRO A 98 15.51 19.11 -0.27
CA PRO A 98 15.15 18.00 -1.13
C PRO A 98 15.20 16.68 -0.36
N LEU A 99 14.10 15.92 -0.40
CA LEU A 99 13.97 14.60 0.22
C LEU A 99 13.77 13.52 -0.84
N ARG A 100 14.43 12.37 -0.68
CA ARG A 100 14.03 11.09 -1.30
C ARG A 100 13.01 10.40 -0.40
N LEU A 101 12.02 9.77 -1.01
CA LEU A 101 10.92 9.07 -0.30
C LEU A 101 10.95 7.55 -0.53
N ALA A 102 11.87 7.06 -1.34
CA ALA A 102 12.23 5.65 -1.45
C ALA A 102 13.63 5.55 -2.06
N PHE A 103 14.35 4.48 -1.73
CA PHE A 103 15.52 4.04 -2.48
C PHE A 103 15.16 2.76 -3.24
N PHE A 104 15.61 2.61 -4.47
CA PHE A 104 15.30 1.42 -5.28
C PHE A 104 16.51 0.49 -5.27
N LYS A 105 16.24 -0.82 -5.45
CA LYS A 105 17.29 -1.83 -5.50
C LYS A 105 18.33 -1.43 -6.55
N PRO A 106 19.62 -1.30 -6.20
CA PRO A 106 20.64 -0.91 -7.16
C PRO A 106 20.86 -2.03 -8.18
N THR A 107 21.16 -1.66 -9.44
CA THR A 107 21.46 -2.61 -10.51
C THR A 107 22.73 -3.43 -10.23
N HIS A 108 23.67 -2.84 -9.47
CA HIS A 108 24.91 -3.49 -9.04
C HIS A 108 25.20 -3.14 -7.58
N GLY A 109 25.55 -4.13 -6.75
CA GLY A 109 25.83 -3.97 -5.31
C GLY A 109 27.18 -3.35 -4.97
N LEU A 110 27.78 -2.58 -5.88
CA LEU A 110 29.14 -2.05 -5.73
C LEU A 110 29.24 -0.87 -4.75
N ASN A 111 28.12 -0.24 -4.39
CA ASN A 111 28.08 0.85 -3.43
C ASN A 111 27.31 0.43 -2.16
N PRO A 112 28.01 0.09 -1.06
CA PRO A 112 27.41 -0.33 0.20
C PRO A 112 26.41 0.68 0.76
N ASP A 113 26.65 1.98 0.61
CA ASP A 113 25.75 3.03 1.12
C ASP A 113 24.40 3.04 0.38
N VAL A 114 24.41 2.73 -0.92
CA VAL A 114 23.18 2.66 -1.72
C VAL A 114 22.37 1.41 -1.33
N VAL A 115 23.05 0.30 -1.05
CA VAL A 115 22.42 -0.92 -0.56
C VAL A 115 21.80 -0.67 0.81
N ALA A 116 22.56 -0.09 1.75
CA ALA A 116 22.06 0.23 3.09
C ALA A 116 20.83 1.15 3.06
N ARG A 117 20.81 2.17 2.20
CA ARG A 117 19.64 3.04 2.02
C ARG A 117 18.43 2.32 1.41
N TYR A 118 18.66 1.35 0.52
CA TYR A 118 17.60 0.52 -0.03
C TYR A 118 17.02 -0.42 1.04
N GLU A 119 17.88 -1.03 1.85
CA GLU A 119 17.47 -1.91 2.96
C GLU A 119 16.77 -1.14 4.09
N ALA A 120 17.05 0.17 4.21
CA ALA A 120 16.36 1.05 5.16
C ALA A 120 14.94 1.44 4.73
N ASN A 121 14.45 1.05 3.54
CA ASN A 121 13.05 1.24 3.21
C ASN A 121 12.17 0.43 4.15
N VAL A 122 11.09 1.05 4.60
CA VAL A 122 10.11 0.47 5.51
C VAL A 122 8.87 0.09 4.72
N LEU A 123 8.53 -1.20 4.72
CA LEU A 123 7.30 -1.74 4.13
C LEU A 123 6.31 -2.04 5.24
N THR A 124 5.18 -1.34 5.27
CA THR A 124 4.23 -1.45 6.37
C THR A 124 2.87 -1.92 5.88
N VAL A 125 2.31 -2.90 6.57
CA VAL A 125 0.90 -3.29 6.45
C VAL A 125 0.13 -2.81 7.68
N ILE A 126 -1.04 -2.25 7.45
CA ILE A 126 -1.99 -1.89 8.51
C ILE A 126 -3.32 -2.58 8.17
N ARG A 127 -3.91 -3.24 9.17
CA ARG A 127 -5.23 -3.83 9.04
C ARG A 127 -6.33 -2.82 9.30
N GLN A 128 -7.48 -3.00 8.64
CA GLN A 128 -8.70 -2.24 8.87
C GLN A 128 -8.45 -0.72 8.80
N VAL A 129 -7.86 -0.28 7.69
CA VAL A 129 -7.42 1.11 7.50
C VAL A 129 -8.62 2.02 7.20
N PRO A 130 -8.92 3.02 8.04
CA PRO A 130 -9.99 3.97 7.74
C PRO A 130 -9.57 4.88 6.58
N TYR A 131 -10.14 4.66 5.39
CA TYR A 131 -9.64 5.29 4.16
C TYR A 131 -10.07 6.76 4.00
N SER A 132 -11.15 7.18 4.66
CA SER A 132 -11.66 8.57 4.63
C SER A 132 -11.74 9.16 6.04
N PRO A 133 -11.41 10.45 6.27
CA PRO A 133 -11.64 11.15 7.53
C PRO A 133 -13.12 11.40 7.83
N ASP A 134 -14.00 11.28 6.83
CA ASP A 134 -15.40 11.68 6.94
C ASP A 134 -16.30 10.55 7.48
N HIS A 135 -15.87 9.30 7.38
CA HIS A 135 -16.63 8.13 7.86
C HIS A 135 -15.74 6.97 8.33
N GLY A 136 -16.26 6.12 9.22
CA GLY A 136 -15.49 5.01 9.82
C GLY A 136 -15.26 3.77 8.96
N ARG A 137 -15.64 3.78 7.66
CA ARG A 137 -15.40 2.65 6.76
C ARG A 137 -13.90 2.40 6.57
N THR A 138 -13.55 1.12 6.52
CA THR A 138 -12.18 0.63 6.40
C THR A 138 -11.99 -0.12 5.08
N VAL A 139 -10.73 -0.25 4.66
CA VAL A 139 -10.29 -1.35 3.79
C VAL A 139 -9.58 -2.38 4.66
N ASP A 140 -9.64 -3.66 4.31
CA ASP A 140 -9.10 -4.72 5.16
C ASP A 140 -7.60 -4.59 5.36
N LEU A 141 -6.86 -4.26 4.29
CA LEU A 141 -5.43 -3.97 4.37
C LEU A 141 -5.08 -2.65 3.66
N GLY A 142 -4.23 -1.85 4.29
CA GLY A 142 -3.48 -0.78 3.62
C GLY A 142 -1.99 -1.10 3.61
N LEU A 143 -1.35 -0.89 2.46
CA LEU A 143 0.04 -1.19 2.20
C LEU A 143 0.82 0.10 1.92
N PHE A 144 1.92 0.29 2.64
CA PHE A 144 2.68 1.53 2.67
C PHE A 144 4.17 1.30 2.43
N VAL A 145 4.80 2.27 1.76
CA VAL A 145 6.26 2.37 1.62
C VAL A 145 6.71 3.66 2.27
N ASN A 146 7.56 3.58 3.29
CA ASN A 146 8.08 4.74 4.04
C ASN A 146 6.96 5.68 4.50
N GLY A 147 5.82 5.10 4.90
CA GLY A 147 4.61 5.79 5.34
C GLY A 147 3.76 6.44 4.24
N VAL A 148 4.09 6.24 2.96
CA VAL A 148 3.25 6.64 1.83
C VAL A 148 2.41 5.44 1.36
N PRO A 149 1.08 5.56 1.25
CA PRO A 149 0.23 4.47 0.76
C PRO A 149 0.58 4.14 -0.70
N VAL A 150 0.64 2.86 -1.01
CA VAL A 150 0.91 2.35 -2.36
C VAL A 150 -0.16 1.40 -2.87
N ALA A 151 -0.83 0.67 -1.97
CA ALA A 151 -1.87 -0.27 -2.34
C ALA A 151 -2.84 -0.50 -1.18
N ASP A 152 -3.99 -1.07 -1.50
CA ASP A 152 -4.95 -1.60 -0.53
C ASP A 152 -5.50 -2.94 -1.00
N ALA A 153 -6.10 -3.68 -0.06
CA ALA A 153 -6.77 -4.93 -0.36
C ALA A 153 -8.06 -5.11 0.45
N GLU A 154 -9.06 -5.72 -0.18
CA GLU A 154 -10.22 -6.34 0.45
C GLU A 154 -10.04 -7.86 0.37
N LEU A 155 -10.18 -8.54 1.50
CA LEU A 155 -9.87 -9.96 1.64
C LEU A 155 -11.13 -10.75 1.96
N LYS A 156 -11.33 -11.91 1.34
CA LYS A 156 -12.43 -12.83 1.64
C LYS A 156 -11.92 -14.18 2.08
N ASN A 157 -12.68 -14.87 2.93
CA ASN A 157 -12.29 -16.16 3.51
C ASN A 157 -12.40 -17.34 2.55
N GLY A 158 -13.08 -17.18 1.40
CA GLY A 158 -13.29 -18.22 0.40
C GLY A 158 -14.36 -19.26 0.75
N THR A 159 -15.00 -19.18 1.93
CA THR A 159 -16.08 -20.10 2.33
C THR A 159 -17.45 -19.53 1.99
N ASP A 160 -17.76 -18.34 2.51
CA ASP A 160 -19.07 -17.69 2.37
C ASP A 160 -19.01 -16.48 1.44
N GLN A 161 -17.82 -15.89 1.30
CA GLN A 161 -17.54 -14.79 0.39
C GLN A 161 -16.25 -15.08 -0.38
N GLN A 162 -16.22 -14.63 -1.63
CA GLN A 162 -15.14 -14.88 -2.59
C GLN A 162 -14.71 -13.56 -3.25
N VAL A 163 -13.68 -13.62 -4.10
CA VAL A 163 -13.21 -12.43 -4.84
C VAL A 163 -14.32 -11.59 -5.51
N PRO A 164 -15.36 -12.16 -6.16
CA PRO A 164 -16.44 -11.36 -6.71
C PRO A 164 -17.14 -10.46 -5.68
N ASP A 165 -17.27 -10.91 -4.43
CA ASP A 165 -17.85 -10.11 -3.34
C ASP A 165 -16.93 -8.93 -2.97
N ALA A 166 -15.62 -9.14 -2.92
CA ALA A 166 -14.64 -8.06 -2.71
C ALA A 166 -14.65 -7.05 -3.88
N VAL A 167 -14.75 -7.54 -5.12
CA VAL A 167 -14.89 -6.69 -6.31
C VAL A 167 -16.18 -5.86 -6.23
N ASP A 168 -17.31 -6.47 -5.92
CA ASP A 168 -18.59 -5.78 -5.75
C ASP A 168 -18.52 -4.75 -4.62
N GLN A 169 -17.85 -5.06 -3.51
CA GLN A 169 -17.61 -4.14 -2.39
C GLN A 169 -16.82 -2.90 -2.83
N TYR A 170 -15.76 -3.06 -3.63
CA TYR A 170 -15.04 -1.94 -4.22
C TYR A 170 -15.92 -1.10 -5.16
N MET A 171 -16.74 -1.75 -5.99
CA MET A 171 -17.54 -1.10 -7.02
C MET A 171 -18.75 -0.35 -6.47
N ARG A 172 -19.35 -0.85 -5.38
CA ARG A 172 -20.64 -0.37 -4.85
C ARG A 172 -20.52 0.38 -3.52
N ASP A 173 -19.62 -0.05 -2.63
CA ASP A 173 -19.60 0.44 -1.24
C ASP A 173 -18.49 1.46 -0.97
N ARG A 174 -17.42 1.42 -1.77
CA ARG A 174 -16.28 2.35 -1.65
C ARG A 174 -16.51 3.58 -2.53
N ASP A 175 -16.18 4.77 -2.02
CA ASP A 175 -16.25 5.99 -2.83
C ASP A 175 -14.99 6.10 -3.70
N PRO A 176 -15.09 5.95 -5.03
CA PRO A 176 -13.93 5.99 -5.92
C PRO A 176 -13.28 7.38 -6.00
N ARG A 177 -13.84 8.41 -5.35
CA ARG A 177 -13.27 9.77 -5.29
C ARG A 177 -12.47 10.02 -4.02
N ASP A 178 -12.53 9.12 -3.03
CA ASP A 178 -11.75 9.27 -1.81
C ASP A 178 -10.25 9.37 -2.15
N ALA A 179 -9.52 10.23 -1.46
CA ALA A 179 -8.12 10.47 -1.78
C ALA A 179 -7.23 9.24 -1.62
N PHE A 180 -7.51 8.39 -0.64
CA PHE A 180 -6.80 7.15 -0.40
C PHE A 180 -6.95 6.23 -1.62
N LEU A 181 -8.19 5.97 -2.01
CA LEU A 181 -8.49 5.03 -3.11
C LEU A 181 -8.17 5.60 -4.49
N SER A 182 -8.59 6.84 -4.78
CA SER A 182 -8.55 7.40 -6.14
C SER A 182 -7.16 7.77 -6.67
N ARG A 183 -6.22 8.11 -5.79
CA ARG A 183 -4.98 8.80 -6.20
C ARG A 183 -3.75 8.51 -5.35
N ARG A 184 -3.92 7.85 -4.20
CA ARG A 184 -2.83 7.55 -3.27
C ARG A 184 -2.43 6.09 -3.37
N SER A 185 -3.38 5.18 -3.21
CA SER A 185 -3.25 3.79 -3.65
C SER A 185 -3.06 3.76 -5.16
N VAL A 186 -2.08 2.98 -5.60
CA VAL A 186 -1.74 2.78 -7.01
C VAL A 186 -2.44 1.54 -7.56
N VAL A 187 -2.77 0.60 -6.69
CA VAL A 187 -3.43 -0.66 -7.02
C VAL A 187 -4.33 -1.08 -5.86
N HIS A 188 -5.45 -1.69 -6.20
CA HIS A 188 -6.44 -2.26 -5.29
C HIS A 188 -6.52 -3.76 -5.55
N PHE A 189 -6.41 -4.57 -4.51
CA PHE A 189 -6.47 -6.02 -4.61
C PHE A 189 -7.78 -6.54 -4.03
N ALA A 190 -8.45 -7.42 -4.78
CA ALA A 190 -9.53 -8.25 -4.26
C ALA A 190 -8.98 -9.68 -4.19
N ALA A 191 -8.93 -10.26 -3.00
CA ALA A 191 -8.26 -11.55 -2.80
C ALA A 191 -9.02 -12.49 -1.87
N ASP A 192 -8.97 -13.78 -2.18
CA ASP A 192 -9.33 -14.88 -1.29
C ASP A 192 -8.21 -15.95 -1.32
N PRO A 193 -8.30 -17.09 -0.62
CA PRO A 193 -7.27 -18.12 -0.63
C PRO A 193 -6.93 -18.72 -2.01
N HIS A 194 -7.79 -18.53 -3.02
CA HIS A 194 -7.71 -19.17 -4.32
C HIS A 194 -7.45 -18.18 -5.47
N LEU A 195 -7.99 -16.97 -5.36
CA LEU A 195 -7.96 -15.97 -6.42
C LEU A 195 -7.50 -14.61 -5.90
N VAL A 196 -6.68 -13.94 -6.70
CA VAL A 196 -6.35 -12.52 -6.55
C VAL A 196 -6.64 -11.81 -7.85
N MET A 197 -7.43 -10.75 -7.76
CA MET A 197 -7.67 -9.80 -8.83
C MET A 197 -7.16 -8.42 -8.40
N MET A 198 -6.84 -7.58 -9.39
CA MET A 198 -6.38 -6.22 -9.15
C MET A 198 -7.00 -5.20 -10.11
N THR A 199 -7.07 -3.96 -9.66
CA THR A 199 -7.31 -2.80 -10.54
C THR A 199 -6.41 -1.64 -10.14
N THR A 200 -6.08 -0.77 -11.09
CA THR A 200 -5.29 0.45 -10.84
C THR A 200 -6.14 1.71 -10.73
N GLN A 201 -7.44 1.58 -10.99
CA GLN A 201 -8.37 2.70 -10.93
C GLN A 201 -9.78 2.19 -10.63
N LEU A 202 -10.37 2.70 -9.54
CA LEU A 202 -11.78 2.54 -9.25
C LEU A 202 -12.61 3.56 -10.06
N ALA A 203 -13.67 3.08 -10.70
CA ALA A 203 -14.65 3.85 -11.47
C ALA A 203 -16.09 3.50 -11.06
N GLY A 204 -16.29 3.07 -9.81
CA GLY A 204 -17.59 2.59 -9.34
C GLY A 204 -18.02 1.34 -10.10
N GLY A 205 -19.25 1.30 -10.60
CA GLY A 205 -19.79 0.19 -11.40
C GLY A 205 -19.04 -0.09 -12.71
N ASP A 206 -18.26 0.86 -13.21
CA ASP A 206 -17.46 0.70 -14.44
C ASP A 206 -16.02 0.22 -14.16
N THR A 207 -15.71 -0.14 -12.91
CA THR A 207 -14.37 -0.62 -12.54
C THR A 207 -14.09 -1.96 -13.22
N VAL A 208 -12.91 -2.07 -13.84
CA VAL A 208 -12.42 -3.33 -14.42
C VAL A 208 -11.34 -3.90 -13.52
N PHE A 209 -11.57 -5.10 -13.01
CA PHE A 209 -10.57 -5.90 -12.30
C PHE A 209 -9.95 -6.93 -13.25
N LEU A 210 -8.63 -7.11 -13.13
CA LEU A 210 -7.83 -8.04 -13.92
C LEU A 210 -7.27 -9.14 -13.01
N PRO A 211 -7.18 -10.40 -13.47
CA PRO A 211 -6.49 -11.45 -12.73
C PRO A 211 -5.03 -11.06 -12.40
N PHE A 212 -4.60 -11.29 -11.16
CA PHE A 212 -3.24 -11.01 -10.68
C PHE A 212 -2.44 -12.26 -10.32
N ASN A 213 -3.11 -13.41 -10.17
CA ASN A 213 -2.47 -14.66 -9.78
C ASN A 213 -1.20 -14.97 -10.61
N ARG A 214 -0.18 -15.52 -9.95
CA ARG A 214 1.00 -16.07 -10.65
C ARG A 214 0.59 -17.35 -11.35
N GLY A 215 1.05 -17.55 -12.58
CA GLY A 215 0.86 -18.81 -13.31
C GLY A 215 1.25 -19.98 -12.43
N SER A 216 0.45 -21.03 -12.42
CA SER A 216 0.77 -22.30 -11.74
C SER A 216 1.93 -23.05 -12.43
N ASP A 217 2.48 -22.51 -13.51
CA ASP A 217 3.58 -23.13 -14.24
C ASP A 217 4.93 -22.76 -13.61
N THR A 218 5.68 -23.79 -13.23
CA THR A 218 7.04 -23.67 -12.70
C THR A 218 8.09 -23.58 -13.82
N SER A 219 7.67 -23.63 -15.09
CA SER A 219 8.53 -23.39 -16.25
C SER A 219 8.68 -21.88 -16.52
N THR A 220 9.83 -21.52 -17.07
CA THR A 220 10.39 -20.16 -17.19
C THR A 220 9.64 -19.17 -18.11
N GLU A 221 8.34 -19.32 -18.32
CA GLU A 221 7.53 -18.44 -19.20
C GLU A 221 6.28 -17.84 -18.51
N ALA A 222 6.39 -17.43 -17.24
CA ALA A 222 5.31 -16.69 -16.57
C ALA A 222 5.27 -15.21 -17.02
N GLY A 223 4.80 -14.97 -18.25
CA GLY A 223 4.72 -13.65 -18.89
C GLY A 223 3.36 -13.22 -19.44
N ALA A 224 2.34 -14.09 -19.39
CA ALA A 224 0.96 -13.73 -19.71
C ALA A 224 0.08 -14.07 -18.50
N GLY A 225 -0.80 -13.15 -18.10
CA GLY A 225 -1.64 -13.31 -16.91
C GLY A 225 -2.42 -14.62 -16.89
N ASN A 226 -2.79 -15.06 -15.68
CA ASN A 226 -3.46 -16.34 -15.49
C ASN A 226 -4.82 -16.42 -16.20
N TRP A 227 -5.13 -17.63 -16.66
CA TRP A 227 -6.44 -18.06 -17.13
C TRP A 227 -7.55 -17.58 -16.19
N GLN A 228 -8.65 -17.08 -16.77
CA GLN A 228 -9.87 -16.83 -16.02
C GLN A 228 -10.38 -18.17 -15.48
N PRO A 229 -10.89 -18.24 -14.25
CA PRO A 229 -11.62 -19.41 -13.79
C PRO A 229 -12.99 -19.43 -14.48
N ASP A 230 -13.01 -19.85 -15.75
CA ASP A 230 -14.11 -20.59 -16.42
C ASP A 230 -13.93 -20.69 -17.95
N ASP A 231 -12.87 -21.37 -18.40
CA ASP A 231 -12.83 -21.98 -19.74
C ASP A 231 -12.99 -23.52 -19.70
N ALA A 232 -13.41 -24.08 -18.56
CA ALA A 232 -13.53 -25.54 -18.36
C ALA A 232 -14.83 -26.03 -17.70
N LEU A 233 -15.82 -25.16 -17.47
CA LEU A 233 -17.13 -25.56 -16.92
C LEU A 233 -18.27 -25.26 -17.89
N HIS A 234 -18.24 -25.90 -19.06
CA HIS A 234 -19.43 -26.21 -19.84
C HIS A 234 -19.22 -27.52 -20.62
N PRO A 235 -19.87 -28.64 -20.23
CA PRO A 235 -20.33 -29.61 -21.22
C PRO A 235 -21.46 -29.04 -22.08
#